data_AF-A0A2A2CDS1-F1
#
_entry.id   AF-A0A2A2CDS1-F1
#
_cell.length_a   1.000
_cell.length_b   1.000
_cell.length_c   1.000
_cell.angle_alpha   90.00
_cell.angle_beta   90.00
_cell.angle_gamma   90.00
#
_symmetry.space_group_name_H-M   'P 1'
#
loop_
_entity.id
_entity.type
_entity.pdbx_description
1 polymer ?
#
loop_
_entity_poly.entity_id
_entity_poly.type
_entity_poly.pdbx_seq_one_letter_code
_entity_poly.pdbx_strand_id
1 'polypeptide(L)'
;MTAQIAAYGRLVDDPQVKQTSKGTPMTLARMAVSLPCSQAQDGQATLWLSVMAFGRQAEALERHRKGELLSVAGNMQISQWTGQNGETRQGWQVIADSVISARTARLGGKKGQQGQATDALNRAKQQAGNDDPYGDNIPF
;
A
#
# COMPACT_ATOMS: atom_id res chain seq x y z
N MET A 1 -10.43 24.56 13.91
CA MET A 1 -9.24 23.71 14.11
C MET A 1 -9.42 22.46 13.29
N THR A 2 -8.42 22.04 12.52
CA THR A 2 -8.44 20.82 11.71
C THR A 2 -7.45 19.81 12.30
N ALA A 3 -7.82 18.53 12.31
CA ALA A 3 -6.91 17.44 12.65
C ALA A 3 -6.61 16.65 11.38
N GLN A 4 -5.37 16.19 11.23
CA GLN A 4 -4.95 15.32 10.14
C GLN A 4 -4.46 13.99 10.71
N ILE A 5 -4.62 12.94 9.93
CA ILE A 5 -4.14 11.60 10.25
C ILE A 5 -3.44 11.00 9.03
N ALA A 6 -2.34 10.29 9.27
CA ALA A 6 -1.76 9.36 8.33
C ALA A 6 -1.78 7.97 8.98
N ALA A 7 -2.34 7.00 8.28
CA ALA A 7 -2.47 5.64 8.77
C ALA A 7 -2.17 4.65 7.65
N TYR A 8 -1.70 3.46 8.03
CA TYR A 8 -1.60 2.34 7.12
C TYR A 8 -2.24 1.11 7.74
N GLY A 9 -2.83 0.27 6.91
CA GLY A 9 -3.64 -0.83 7.38
C GLY A 9 -4.19 -1.65 6.22
N ARG A 10 -4.98 -2.67 6.56
CA ARG A 10 -5.58 -3.56 5.56
C ARG A 10 -7.04 -3.23 5.36
N LEU A 11 -7.49 -3.29 4.11
CA LEU A 11 -8.91 -3.22 3.78
C LEU A 11 -9.66 -4.41 4.40
N VAL A 12 -10.77 -4.12 5.05
CA VAL A 12 -11.62 -5.11 5.75
C VAL A 12 -12.70 -5.64 4.82
N ASP A 13 -13.13 -4.79 3.89
CA ASP A 13 -14.12 -5.02 2.86
C ASP A 13 -13.66 -4.42 1.52
N ASP A 14 -14.38 -4.76 0.44
CA ASP A 14 -14.17 -4.12 -0.85
C ASP A 14 -14.70 -2.68 -0.83
N PRO A 15 -13.93 -1.71 -1.35
CA PRO A 15 -14.36 -0.32 -1.43
C PRO A 15 -15.69 -0.16 -2.15
N GLN A 16 -16.57 0.66 -1.58
CA GLN A 16 -17.93 0.90 -2.07
C GLN A 16 -18.04 2.28 -2.69
N VAL A 17 -18.35 2.34 -3.99
CA VAL A 17 -18.65 3.60 -4.67
C VAL A 17 -20.06 4.05 -4.29
N LYS A 18 -20.19 5.30 -3.87
CA LYS A 18 -21.45 5.95 -3.55
C LYS A 18 -21.50 7.35 -4.17
N GLN A 19 -22.68 7.94 -4.16
CA GLN A 19 -22.85 9.35 -4.47
C GLN A 19 -23.36 10.08 -3.23
N THR A 20 -22.87 11.29 -3.01
CA THR A 20 -23.42 12.19 -2.00
C THR A 20 -24.79 12.72 -2.43
N SER A 21 -25.56 13.29 -1.52
CA SER A 21 -26.84 13.96 -1.84
C SER A 21 -26.69 15.11 -2.85
N LYS A 22 -25.46 15.62 -3.05
CA LYS A 22 -25.12 16.66 -4.02
C LYS A 22 -24.67 16.10 -5.38
N GLY A 23 -24.74 14.77 -5.58
CA GLY A 23 -24.32 14.09 -6.80
C GLY A 23 -22.81 13.90 -6.95
N THR A 24 -22.00 14.30 -5.97
CA THR A 24 -20.55 14.09 -6.02
C THR A 24 -20.22 12.61 -5.79
N PRO A 25 -19.50 11.93 -6.70
CA PRO A 25 -19.06 10.56 -6.50
C PRO A 25 -18.02 10.49 -5.38
N MET A 26 -18.13 9.46 -4.55
CA MET A 26 -17.22 9.17 -3.45
C MET A 26 -17.01 7.67 -3.32
N THR A 27 -15.84 7.26 -2.84
CA THR A 27 -15.57 5.86 -2.50
C THR A 27 -15.35 5.74 -1.01
N LEU A 28 -16.06 4.79 -0.39
CA LEU A 28 -15.96 4.45 1.02
C LEU A 28 -15.20 3.15 1.18
N ALA A 29 -14.32 3.07 2.16
CA ALA A 29 -13.63 1.84 2.51
C ALA A 29 -13.45 1.74 4.02
N ARG A 30 -13.32 0.53 4.54
CA ARG A 30 -12.99 0.29 5.95
C ARG A 30 -11.61 -0.35 6.06
N MET A 31 -10.78 0.20 6.94
CA MET A 31 -9.42 -0.27 7.20
C MET A 31 -9.28 -0.73 8.65
N ALA A 32 -8.55 -1.83 8.84
CA ALA A 32 -8.01 -2.25 10.12
C ALA A 32 -6.59 -1.72 10.26
N VAL A 33 -6.36 -0.87 11.25
CA VAL A 33 -5.07 -0.24 11.55
C VAL A 33 -4.60 -0.78 12.90
N SER A 34 -3.41 -1.38 12.94
CA SER A 34 -2.80 -1.84 14.18
C SER A 34 -2.11 -0.66 14.87
N LEU A 35 -2.52 -0.38 16.11
CA LEU A 35 -1.96 0.68 16.95
C LEU A 35 -1.32 0.06 18.20
N PRO A 36 -0.21 0.63 18.70
CA PRO A 36 0.36 0.19 19.97
C PRO A 36 -0.63 0.44 21.11
N CYS A 37 -0.82 -0.57 21.97
CA CYS A 37 -1.69 -0.49 23.14
C CYS A 37 -1.06 -1.24 24.31
N SER A 38 -0.60 -0.51 25.33
CA SER A 38 0.07 -1.11 26.49
C SER A 38 -0.84 -1.98 27.36
N GLN A 39 -2.16 -1.80 27.26
CA GLN A 39 -3.15 -2.56 28.02
C GLN A 39 -3.61 -3.84 27.30
N ALA A 40 -3.27 -4.01 26.02
CA ALA A 40 -3.61 -5.20 25.26
C ALA A 40 -2.60 -6.32 25.53
N GLN A 41 -3.07 -7.57 25.55
CA GLN A 41 -2.24 -8.74 25.87
C GLN A 41 -1.12 -8.98 24.86
N ASP A 42 -1.33 -8.64 23.59
CA ASP A 42 -0.37 -8.70 22.49
C ASP A 42 0.34 -7.34 22.24
N GLY A 43 0.07 -6.34 23.08
CA GLY A 43 0.62 -4.99 22.94
C GLY A 43 0.04 -4.16 21.79
N GLN A 44 -1.04 -4.62 21.13
CA GLN A 44 -1.64 -3.94 19.98
C GLN A 44 -3.17 -3.84 20.12
N ALA A 45 -3.75 -2.78 19.56
CA ALA A 45 -5.18 -2.63 19.40
C ALA A 45 -5.52 -2.35 17.95
N THR A 46 -6.64 -2.89 17.48
CA THR A 46 -7.13 -2.62 16.13
C THR A 46 -8.02 -1.38 16.14
N LEU A 47 -7.58 -0.31 15.48
CA LEU A 47 -8.41 0.81 15.10
C LEU A 47 -9.16 0.46 13.81
N TRP A 48 -10.49 0.47 13.89
CA TRP A 48 -11.35 0.41 12.71
C TRP A 48 -11.53 1.82 12.15
N LEU A 49 -10.81 2.11 11.08
CA LEU A 49 -10.81 3.42 10.43
C LEU A 49 -11.70 3.40 9.19
N SER A 50 -12.67 4.31 9.12
CA SER A 50 -13.46 4.55 7.92
C SER A 50 -12.71 5.54 7.02
N VAL A 51 -12.58 5.24 5.74
CA VAL A 51 -11.94 6.09 4.73
C VAL A 51 -13.00 6.56 3.75
N MET A 52 -13.04 7.86 3.50
CA MET A 52 -13.86 8.48 2.47
C MET A 52 -12.94 9.25 1.52
N ALA A 53 -13.01 8.96 0.24
CA ALA A 53 -12.23 9.64 -0.79
C ALA A 53 -13.14 10.24 -1.85
N PHE A 54 -12.70 11.34 -2.46
CA PHE A 54 -13.40 12.04 -3.54
C PHE A 54 -12.51 12.15 -4.79
N GLY A 55 -13.14 12.38 -5.95
CA GLY A 55 -12.45 12.61 -7.23
C GLY A 55 -11.42 11.53 -7.56
N ARG A 56 -10.20 11.96 -7.92
CA ARG A 56 -9.10 11.04 -8.29
C ARG A 56 -8.74 10.03 -7.19
N GLN A 57 -8.84 10.41 -5.92
CA GLN A 57 -8.56 9.49 -4.82
C GLN A 57 -9.66 8.45 -4.66
N ALA A 58 -10.92 8.79 -4.98
CA ALA A 58 -12.03 7.83 -5.00
C ALA A 58 -11.83 6.75 -6.07
N GLU A 59 -11.45 7.15 -7.29
CA GLU A 59 -11.14 6.23 -8.38
C GLU A 59 -9.92 5.35 -8.08
N ALA A 60 -8.91 5.91 -7.41
CA ALA A 60 -7.75 5.13 -6.96
C ALA A 60 -8.18 4.10 -5.90
N LEU A 61 -8.98 4.52 -4.92
CA LEU A 61 -9.47 3.66 -3.84
C LEU A 61 -10.36 2.52 -4.36
N GLU A 62 -11.24 2.78 -5.32
CA GLU A 62 -12.15 1.80 -5.93
C GLU A 62 -11.42 0.62 -6.60
N ARG A 63 -10.21 0.85 -7.11
CA ARG A 63 -9.40 -0.19 -7.77
C ARG A 63 -8.79 -1.19 -6.79
N HIS A 64 -8.94 -0.97 -5.48
CA HIS A 64 -8.46 -1.88 -4.46
C HIS A 64 -9.50 -2.94 -4.09
N ARG A 65 -9.04 -3.99 -3.41
CA ARG A 65 -9.86 -5.10 -2.93
C ARG A 65 -9.59 -5.38 -1.46
N LYS A 66 -10.53 -6.07 -0.83
CA LYS A 66 -10.42 -6.56 0.54
C LYS A 66 -9.06 -7.24 0.80
N GLY A 67 -8.48 -6.96 1.96
CA GLY A 67 -7.22 -7.55 2.43
C GLY A 67 -5.95 -6.83 1.95
N GLU A 68 -6.07 -5.92 0.97
CA GLU A 68 -4.93 -5.14 0.50
C GLU A 68 -4.42 -4.15 1.54
N LEU A 69 -3.08 -3.98 1.56
CA LEU A 69 -2.42 -2.99 2.40
C LEU A 69 -2.45 -1.62 1.71
N LEU A 70 -3.01 -0.64 2.40
CA LEU A 70 -3.11 0.75 1.98
C LEU A 70 -2.52 1.68 3.04
N SER A 71 -1.95 2.79 2.58
CA SER A 71 -1.64 3.96 3.38
C SER A 71 -2.55 5.10 2.93
N VAL A 72 -3.16 5.77 3.90
CA VAL A 72 -4.09 6.88 3.70
C VAL A 72 -3.65 8.07 4.53
N ALA A 73 -3.79 9.26 3.99
CA ALA A 73 -3.58 10.50 4.72
C ALA A 73 -4.65 11.53 4.36
N GLY A 74 -5.06 12.32 5.34
CA GLY A 74 -6.02 13.41 5.12
C GLY A 74 -6.64 13.95 6.40
N ASN A 75 -7.83 14.52 6.28
CA ASN A 75 -8.52 15.19 7.38
C ASN A 75 -9.28 14.19 8.26
N MET A 76 -9.08 14.29 9.58
CA MET A 76 -9.72 13.44 10.57
C MET A 76 -11.06 14.00 11.02
N GLN A 77 -12.06 13.12 11.06
CA GLN A 77 -13.43 13.42 11.48
C GLN A 77 -13.96 12.34 12.42
N ILE A 78 -14.83 12.77 13.34
CA ILE A 78 -15.63 11.85 14.16
C ILE A 78 -16.99 11.74 13.47
N SER A 79 -17.32 10.54 13.00
CA SER A 79 -18.65 10.22 12.50
C SER A 79 -19.53 9.77 13.65
N GLN A 80 -20.76 10.28 13.74
CA GLN A 80 -21.73 9.88 14.74
C GLN A 80 -22.99 9.35 14.05
N TRP A 81 -23.53 8.24 14.54
CA TRP A 81 -24.78 7.69 14.03
C TRP A 81 -25.57 7.01 15.15
N THR A 82 -26.89 7.04 15.05
CA THR A 82 -27.78 6.35 15.98
C THR A 82 -27.87 4.87 15.62
N GLY A 83 -27.55 4.00 16.57
CA GLY A 83 -27.74 2.56 16.45
C GLY A 83 -29.21 2.16 16.45
N GLN A 84 -29.51 0.92 16.06
CA GLN A 84 -30.89 0.40 16.05
C GLN A 84 -31.55 0.39 17.44
N ASN A 85 -30.74 0.40 18.50
CA ASN A 85 -31.17 0.49 19.90
C ASN A 85 -31.35 1.94 20.40
N GLY A 86 -31.21 2.96 19.54
CA GLY A 86 -31.30 4.36 19.92
C GLY A 86 -30.03 4.97 20.51
N GLU A 87 -28.96 4.19 20.70
CA GLU A 87 -27.70 4.69 21.24
C GLU A 87 -26.88 5.45 20.18
N THR A 88 -26.36 6.61 20.54
CA THR A 88 -25.39 7.34 19.70
C THR A 88 -24.06 6.61 19.69
N ARG A 89 -23.67 6.10 18.53
CA ARG A 89 -22.35 5.52 18.29
C ARG A 89 -21.45 6.56 17.63
N GLN A 90 -20.17 6.48 17.96
CA GLN A 90 -19.13 7.29 17.35
C GLN A 90 -18.13 6.40 16.63
N GLY A 91 -17.55 6.91 15.55
CA GLY A 91 -16.53 6.22 14.78
C GLY A 91 -15.53 7.19 14.20
N TRP A 92 -14.36 6.66 13.90
CA TRP A 92 -13.25 7.42 13.35
C TRP A 92 -13.30 7.37 11.82
N GLN A 93 -13.26 8.55 11.20
CA GLN A 93 -13.32 8.69 9.76
C GLN A 93 -12.22 9.62 9.26
N VAL A 94 -11.62 9.28 8.13
CA VAL A 94 -10.69 10.14 7.41
C VAL A 94 -11.27 10.51 6.05
N ILE A 95 -11.23 11.80 5.72
CA ILE A 95 -11.40 12.27 4.34
C ILE A 95 -10.00 12.24 3.72
N ALA A 96 -9.77 11.28 2.84
CA ALA A 96 -8.45 11.00 2.29
C ALA A 96 -8.10 11.98 1.15
N ASP A 97 -7.01 12.70 1.35
CA ASP A 97 -6.36 13.53 0.34
C ASP A 97 -5.32 12.72 -0.46
N SER A 98 -4.82 11.63 0.14
CA SER A 98 -3.85 10.71 -0.46
C SER A 98 -4.18 9.26 -0.12
N VAL A 99 -4.19 8.39 -1.14
CA VAL A 99 -4.31 6.94 -1.02
C VAL A 99 -3.14 6.29 -1.77
N ILE A 100 -2.30 5.55 -1.05
CA ILE A 100 -1.12 4.87 -1.60
C ILE A 100 -1.21 3.39 -1.26
N SER A 101 -1.00 2.53 -2.25
CA SER A 101 -0.99 1.08 -2.08
C SER A 101 0.41 0.52 -2.20
N ALA A 102 0.65 -0.63 -1.55
CA ALA A 102 1.83 -1.46 -1.79
C ALA A 102 1.98 -1.86 -3.28
N ARG A 103 0.88 -1.94 -4.06
CA ARG A 103 0.96 -2.14 -5.53
C ARG A 103 1.60 -0.95 -6.23
N THR A 104 1.23 0.27 -5.83
CA THR A 104 1.74 1.51 -6.41
C THR A 104 3.20 1.74 -6.02
N ALA A 105 3.59 1.39 -4.79
CA ALA A 105 4.98 1.50 -4.32
C ALA A 105 5.97 0.62 -5.10
N ARG A 106 5.50 -0.45 -5.76
CA ARG A 106 6.35 -1.37 -6.55
C ARG A 106 6.65 -0.86 -7.97
N LEU A 107 6.00 0.22 -8.44
CA LEU A 107 6.19 0.75 -9.80
C LEU A 107 7.52 1.50 -10.01
N GLY A 108 8.39 1.58 -8.99
CA GLY A 108 9.78 2.08 -9.14
C GLY A 108 10.79 1.04 -9.63
N GLY A 109 10.42 -0.24 -9.72
CA GLY A 109 11.27 -1.27 -10.31
C GLY A 109 11.14 -1.25 -11.82
N LYS A 110 12.00 -0.49 -12.51
CA LYS A 110 12.19 -0.58 -13.96
C LYS A 110 12.37 -2.04 -14.37
N LYS A 111 11.31 -2.66 -14.89
CA LYS A 111 11.39 -3.83 -15.78
C LYS A 111 12.10 -3.35 -17.05
N GLY A 112 13.41 -3.43 -17.06
CA GLY A 112 14.21 -2.99 -18.19
C GLY A 112 15.69 -2.96 -17.87
N GLN A 113 16.28 -4.14 -17.63
CA GLN A 113 17.71 -4.49 -17.80
C GLN A 113 17.99 -5.84 -17.09
N GLN A 114 17.23 -6.89 -17.41
CA GLN A 114 17.59 -8.26 -17.01
C GLN A 114 17.97 -9.15 -18.21
N GLY A 115 18.03 -8.56 -19.41
CA GLY A 115 18.55 -9.22 -20.62
C GLY A 115 19.95 -8.80 -21.03
N GLN A 116 20.50 -7.71 -20.48
CA GLN A 116 21.85 -7.23 -20.86
C GLN A 116 22.97 -7.79 -19.97
N ALA A 117 22.67 -8.16 -18.71
CA ALA A 117 23.65 -8.75 -17.81
C ALA A 117 24.00 -10.20 -18.18
N THR A 118 23.04 -10.95 -18.74
CA THR A 118 23.24 -12.33 -19.18
C THR A 118 24.03 -12.42 -20.49
N ASP A 119 23.85 -11.47 -21.40
CA ASP A 119 24.61 -11.39 -22.65
C ASP A 119 26.08 -10.98 -22.41
N ALA A 120 26.32 -10.06 -21.48
CA ALA A 120 27.67 -9.66 -21.08
C ALA A 120 28.44 -10.80 -20.41
N LEU A 121 27.77 -11.61 -19.56
CA LEU A 121 28.38 -12.76 -18.88
C LEU A 121 28.72 -13.89 -19.85
N ASN A 122 27.85 -14.15 -20.84
CA ASN A 122 28.10 -15.17 -21.86
C ASN A 122 29.22 -14.76 -22.83
N ARG A 123 29.33 -13.46 -23.16
CA ARG A 123 30.45 -12.95 -23.98
C ARG A 123 31.79 -13.04 -23.25
N ALA A 124 31.82 -12.79 -21.94
CA ALA A 124 33.03 -12.95 -21.12
C ALA A 124 33.49 -14.42 -21.02
N LYS A 125 32.54 -15.37 -20.97
CA LYS A 125 32.87 -16.81 -20.95
C LYS A 125 33.42 -17.35 -22.26
N GLN A 126 33.12 -16.72 -23.40
CA GLN A 126 33.68 -17.12 -24.70
C GLN A 126 35.11 -16.61 -24.93
N GLN A 127 35.57 -15.60 -24.18
CA GLN A 127 36.93 -15.06 -24.30
C GLN A 127 37.95 -15.71 -23.36
N ALA A 128 37.51 -16.48 -22.35
CA ALA A 128 38.41 -17.13 -21.38
C ALA A 128 38.90 -18.54 -21.80
N GLY A 129 38.73 -18.91 -23.08
CA GLY A 129 38.93 -20.28 -23.55
C GLY A 129 40.20 -20.55 -24.35
N ASN A 130 41.18 -19.63 -24.44
CA ASN A 130 42.28 -19.83 -25.39
C ASN A 130 43.70 -19.40 -24.99
N ASP A 131 43.99 -19.05 -23.73
CA ASP A 131 45.37 -18.75 -23.32
C ASP A 131 45.70 -19.54 -22.05
N ASP A 132 46.33 -20.71 -22.24
CA ASP A 132 46.92 -21.52 -21.18
C ASP A 132 48.39 -21.09 -21.02
N PRO A 133 48.76 -20.28 -20.00
CA PRO A 133 50.09 -19.68 -19.90
C PRO A 133 51.10 -20.57 -19.15
N TYR A 134 50.75 -21.83 -18.87
CA TYR A 134 51.60 -22.80 -18.15
C TYR A 134 51.92 -24.04 -18.99
N GLY A 135 52.15 -23.86 -20.30
CA GLY A 135 52.73 -24.90 -21.15
C GLY A 135 54.14 -25.25 -20.71
N ASP A 136 54.33 -26.50 -20.27
CA ASP A 136 55.58 -27.15 -19.90
C ASP A 136 56.78 -26.77 -20.79
N ASN A 137 57.84 -26.22 -20.18
CA ASN A 137 59.23 -26.40 -20.62
C ASN A 137 60.22 -25.87 -19.57
N ILE A 138 60.58 -26.72 -18.61
CA ILE A 138 61.75 -26.51 -17.74
C ILE A 138 62.80 -27.57 -18.14
N PRO A 139 63.89 -27.22 -18.83
CA PRO A 139 64.97 -28.15 -19.11
C PRO A 139 65.84 -28.37 -17.84
N PHE A 140 66.34 -29.61 -17.71
CA PHE A 140 67.09 -30.16 -16.57
C PHE A 140 68.30 -29.34 -16.10
#